data_AF-A0A839Y7P2-F1
#
_entry.id   AF-A0A839Y7P2-F1
#
_cell.length_a   1.000
_cell.length_b   1.000
_cell.length_c   1.000
_cell.angle_alpha   90.00
_cell.angle_beta   90.00
_cell.angle_gamma   90.00
#
_symmetry.space_group_name_H-M   'P 1'
#
loop_
_entity.id
_entity.type
_entity.pdbx_description
1 polymer ?
#
loop_
_entity_poly.entity_id
_entity_poly.type
_entity_poly.pdbx_seq_one_letter_code
_entity_poly.pdbx_strand_id
1 'polypeptide(L)' 'MPLDDNEYFYRRAETELKMAQASQNPAAVLAHYTLAGHYLDRAYGGREQQPASPEEVRARLPISPTMQ' A
#
# COMPACT_ATOMS: atom_id res chain seq x y z
N MET A 1 15.17 19.29 5.01
CA MET A 1 14.44 18.66 3.88
C MET A 1 13.93 17.33 4.41
N PRO A 2 12.62 17.04 4.48
CA PRO A 2 12.14 15.76 5.00
C PRO A 2 12.29 14.72 3.88
N LEU A 3 13.55 14.36 3.59
CA LEU A 3 13.91 13.14 2.87
C LEU A 3 13.76 11.92 3.79
N ASP A 4 13.58 12.16 5.09
CA ASP A 4 13.66 11.14 6.13
C ASP A 4 12.39 10.30 6.29
N ASP A 5 11.18 10.87 6.15
CA ASP A 5 9.96 10.15 6.57
C ASP A 5 9.67 8.92 5.69
N ASN A 6 9.70 9.07 4.36
CA ASN A 6 9.38 7.97 3.45
C ASN A 6 10.47 6.88 3.45
N GLU A 7 11.74 7.27 3.47
CA GLU A 7 12.84 6.30 3.54
C GLU A 7 12.84 5.60 4.90
N TYR A 8 12.59 6.32 6.00
CA TYR A 8 12.42 5.74 7.33
C TYR A 8 11.31 4.68 7.35
N PHE A 9 10.12 5.02 6.84
CA PHE A 9 9.01 4.08 6.80
C PHE A 9 9.31 2.88 5.90
N TYR A 10 9.96 3.09 4.75
CA TYR A 10 10.41 1.99 3.90
C TYR A 10 11.38 1.05 4.63
N ARG A 11 12.44 1.58 5.25
CA ARG A 11 13.43 0.80 6.02
C ARG A 11 12.79 0.06 7.19
N ARG A 12 11.80 0.67 7.82
CA ARG A 12 11.07 0.04 8.92
C ARG A 12 10.20 -1.11 8.42
N ALA A 13 9.49 -0.94 7.30
CA ALA A 13 8.77 -2.02 6.65
C ALA A 13 9.68 -3.21 6.29
N GLU A 14 10.85 -2.96 5.71
CA GLU A 14 11.83 -4.03 5.41
C GLU A 14 12.26 -4.81 6.67
N THR A 15 12.41 -4.11 7.80
CA THR A 15 12.78 -4.73 9.07
C THR A 15 11.66 -5.64 9.59
N GLU A 16 10.41 -5.16 9.58
CA GLU A 16 9.27 -5.96 10.01
C GLU A 16 9.09 -7.21 9.13
N LEU A 17 9.30 -7.11 7.81
CA LEU A 17 9.25 -8.26 6.91
C LEU A 17 10.31 -9.31 7.23
N LYS A 18 11.54 -8.89 7.56
CA LYS A 18 12.60 -9.80 8.01
C LYS A 18 12.23 -10.49 9.34
N MET A 19 11.64 -9.75 10.27
CA MET A 19 11.17 -10.31 11.55
C MET A 19 10.01 -11.30 11.36
N ALA A 20 9.07 -11.00 10.44
CA ALA A 20 8.01 -11.92 10.06
C ALA A 20 8.59 -13.24 9.52
N GLN A 21 9.55 -13.16 8.59
CA GLN A 21 10.21 -14.33 8.00
C GLN A 21 11.02 -15.16 9.03
N ALA A 22 11.60 -14.50 10.03
CA ALA A 22 12.37 -15.17 11.08
C ALA A 22 11.48 -15.78 12.20
N SER A 23 10.22 -15.35 12.30
CA SER A 23 9.32 -15.77 13.38
C SER A 23 8.68 -17.13 13.10
N GLN A 24 8.66 -17.99 14.13
CA GLN A 24 7.94 -19.26 14.12
C GLN A 24 6.56 -19.16 14.78
N ASN A 25 6.24 -18.01 15.41
CA ASN A 25 4.95 -17.81 16.07
C ASN A 25 3.97 -17.16 15.07
N PRO A 26 2.86 -17.84 14.71
CA PRO A 26 1.90 -17.33 13.73
C PRO A 26 1.31 -15.96 14.09
N ALA A 27 1.06 -15.69 15.38
CA ALA A 27 0.54 -14.39 15.82
C ALA A 27 1.56 -13.26 15.64
N ALA A 28 2.84 -13.55 15.87
CA ALA A 28 3.93 -12.59 15.64
C ALA A 28 4.15 -12.34 14.14
N VAL A 29 4.08 -13.40 13.30
CA VAL A 29 4.14 -13.26 11.84
C VAL A 29 3.06 -12.31 11.35
N LEU A 30 1.82 -12.50 11.79
CA LEU A 30 0.70 -11.61 11.44
C LEU A 30 0.95 -10.18 11.91
N ALA A 31 1.38 -9.99 13.16
CA ALA A 31 1.68 -8.66 13.70
C ALA A 31 2.75 -7.91 12.89
N HIS A 32 3.84 -8.59 12.53
CA HIS A 32 4.91 -8.01 11.73
C HIS A 32 4.43 -7.66 10.31
N TYR A 33 3.63 -8.52 9.66
CA TYR A 33 3.05 -8.19 8.36
C TYR A 33 2.10 -7.00 8.42
N THR A 34 1.26 -6.91 9.46
CA THR A 34 0.38 -5.75 9.66
C THR A 34 1.17 -4.46 9.83
N LEU A 35 2.22 -4.46 10.64
CA LEU A 35 3.09 -3.30 10.82
C LEU A 35 3.82 -2.92 9.53
N ALA A 36 4.34 -3.90 8.78
CA ALA A 36 4.98 -3.65 7.49
C ALA A 36 4.01 -2.95 6.52
N GLY A 37 2.76 -3.40 6.45
CA GLY A 37 1.71 -2.75 5.65
C GLY A 37 1.51 -1.29 6.03
N HIS A 38 1.33 -0.99 7.33
CA HIS A 38 1.16 0.39 7.80
C HIS A 38 2.36 1.29 7.48
N TYR A 39 3.59 0.76 7.55
CA TYR A 39 4.76 1.53 7.17
C TYR A 39 4.82 1.78 5.67
N LEU A 40 4.49 0.80 4.84
CA LEU A 40 4.39 0.99 3.38
C LEU A 40 3.30 2.01 3.02
N ASP A 41 2.14 1.95 3.69
CA ASP A 41 1.07 2.93 3.52
C ASP A 41 1.54 4.35 3.84
N ARG A 42 2.43 4.55 4.82
CA ARG A 42 2.99 5.88 5.12
C ARG A 42 4.09 6.28 4.14
N ALA A 43 4.93 5.33 3.73
CA ALA A 43 6.00 5.57 2.76
C ALA A 43 5.46 5.96 1.36
N TYR A 44 4.28 5.45 1.00
CA TYR A 44 3.70 5.59 -0.35
C TYR A 44 2.34 6.30 -0.39
N GLY A 45 1.56 6.30 0.69
CA GLY A 45 0.20 6.84 0.77
C GLY A 45 0.11 8.36 0.94
N GLY A 46 1.24 9.06 1.07
CA GLY A 46 1.31 10.51 0.87
C GLY A 46 1.15 10.93 -0.61
N ARG A 47 1.21 9.99 -1.55
CA ARG A 47 0.61 10.16 -2.87
C ARG A 47 -0.83 9.76 -2.72
N GLU A 48 -1.69 10.75 -2.54
CA GLU A 48 -3.13 10.57 -2.48
C GLU A 48 -3.54 9.52 -3.53
N GLN A 49 -4.19 8.47 -3.08
CA GLN A 49 -5.21 7.84 -3.90
C GLN A 49 -6.24 8.94 -4.16
N GLN A 50 -5.96 9.83 -5.10
CA GLN A 50 -6.99 10.68 -5.68
C GLN A 50 -8.04 9.67 -6.11
N PRO A 51 -9.22 9.63 -5.48
CA PRO A 51 -10.26 8.74 -5.96
C PRO A 51 -10.44 9.11 -7.43
N ALA A 52 -10.25 8.14 -8.32
CA ALA A 52 -10.40 8.36 -9.75
C ALA A 52 -11.69 9.14 -9.93
N SER A 53 -11.61 10.28 -10.61
CA SER A 53 -12.78 11.13 -10.80
C SER A 53 -13.91 10.27 -11.38
N PRO A 54 -15.18 10.55 -11.08
CA PRO A 54 -16.30 9.82 -11.66
C PRO A 54 -16.21 9.73 -13.20
N GLU A 55 -15.54 10.68 -13.83
CA GLU A 55 -15.25 10.74 -15.26
C GLU A 55 -14.19 9.71 -15.72
N GLU A 56 -13.08 9.55 -14.97
CA GLU A 56 -12.07 8.52 -15.25
C GLU A 56 -12.60 7.09 -15.05
N VAL A 57 -13.48 6.90 -14.06
CA VAL A 57 -14.15 5.61 -13.85
C VAL A 57 -15.08 5.30 -15.02
N ARG A 58 -15.83 6.30 -15.52
CA ARG A 58 -16.70 6.16 -16.69
C ARG A 58 -15.93 5.87 -17.98
N ALA A 59 -14.79 6.54 -18.19
CA ALA A 59 -13.95 6.37 -19.37
C ALA A 59 -13.30 4.97 -19.46
N ARG A 60 -13.14 4.29 -18.32
CA ARG A 60 -12.56 2.93 -18.24
C ARG A 60 -13.56 1.81 -18.45
N LEU A 61 -14.86 2.10 -18.45
CA LEU A 61 -15.89 1.11 -18.76
C LEU A 61 -16.00 1.01 -20.29
N PRO A 62 -15.86 -0.19 -20.89
CA PRO A 62 -16.18 -0.37 -22.30
C PRO A 62 -17.68 -0.10 -22.45
N ILE A 63 -18.03 1.05 -23.03
CA ILE A 63 -19.37 1.31 -23.54
C ILE A 63 -19.60 0.29 -24.66
N SER A 64 -20.20 -0.85 -24.33
CA SER A 64 -20.79 -1.73 -25.33
C SER A 64 -21.87 -0.93 -26.05
N PRO A 65 -21.71 -0.63 -27.34
CA PRO A 65 -22.78 0.01 -28.09
C PRO A 65 -23.93 -1.00 -28.13
N THR A 66 -25.08 -0.60 -27.59
CA THR A 66 -26.33 -1.33 -27.82
C THR A 66 -26.61 -1.24 -29.32
N MET A 67 -26.47 -2.37 -30.02
CA MET A 67 -26.95 -2.54 -31.39
C MET A 67 -28.45 -2.28 -31.39
N GLN A 68 -28.89 -1.28 -32.15
CA GLN A 68 -30.27 -1.20 -32.66
C GLN A 68 -30.41 -2.10 -33.88
#